data_AF-A0AB39V9P3-F1
#
_entry.id   AF-A0AB39V9P3-F1
#
_cell.length_a   1.000
_cell.length_b   1.000
_cell.length_c   1.000
_cell.angle_alpha   90.00
_cell.angle_beta   90.00
_cell.angle_gamma   90.00
#
_symmetry.space_group_name_H-M   'P 1'
#
loop_
_entity.id
_entity.type
_entity.pdbx_description
1 polymer ?
#
loop_
_entity_poly.entity_id
_entity_poly.type
_entity_poly.pdbx_seq_one_letter_code
_entity_poly.pdbx_strand_id
1 'polypeptide(L)'
;MKKILFVIMLAAAGNILASNRSISETIRREKEEQRAANWEKKEIEYTLQRDLQDFFYSYVNAMIGENEKKLEKQAYNNLFDRNYIVSNSLKREIAEKYVRELAKEAIKESTLRFETKQINHISEDKVDVVFDIKARNLTRATNGLTINNDIIGRVVERGRFGSVDELERIMKRRGNEPTKRNFYNVALEELVSRFAEEIKNITDEDVILDNLPATLQRVNGKWKVTNPVVTEDGIELK
;
A
#
# COMPACT_ATOMS: atom_id res chain seq x y z
N MET A 1 12.14 3.72 -10.87
CA MET A 1 11.83 5.03 -10.26
C MET A 1 10.33 5.17 -10.02
N LYS A 2 9.86 5.20 -8.77
CA LYS A 2 8.48 5.58 -8.35
C LYS A 2 7.31 4.75 -8.95
N LYS A 3 6.99 3.57 -8.40
CA LYS A 3 5.69 2.89 -8.62
C LYS A 3 4.89 2.61 -7.33
N ILE A 4 5.32 1.72 -6.43
CA ILE A 4 4.60 1.48 -5.14
C ILE A 4 4.37 2.74 -4.30
N LEU A 5 5.43 3.51 -4.04
CA LEU A 5 5.31 4.77 -3.29
C LEU A 5 4.63 5.87 -4.11
N PHE A 6 4.56 5.66 -5.43
CA PHE A 6 3.78 6.48 -6.34
C PHE A 6 2.29 6.13 -6.26
N VAL A 7 1.86 4.89 -5.96
CA VAL A 7 0.43 4.57 -5.70
C VAL A 7 -0.06 5.21 -4.40
N ILE A 8 0.80 5.32 -3.37
CA ILE A 8 0.51 6.11 -2.15
C ILE A 8 0.48 7.63 -2.46
N MET A 9 1.07 8.11 -3.56
CA MET A 9 1.09 9.52 -3.97
C MET A 9 0.16 9.87 -5.15
N LEU A 10 -0.32 8.90 -5.93
CA LEU A 10 -1.10 9.06 -7.17
C LEU A 10 -2.58 9.31 -6.91
N ALA A 11 -3.02 9.19 -5.66
CA ALA A 11 -4.38 9.44 -5.21
C ALA A 11 -5.01 10.77 -5.66
N ALA A 12 -4.18 11.73 -6.06
CA ALA A 12 -4.60 13.02 -6.59
C ALA A 12 -4.90 13.04 -8.12
N ALA A 13 -4.70 11.95 -8.88
CA ALA A 13 -4.91 11.94 -10.35
C ALA A 13 -5.19 10.53 -10.95
N GLY A 14 -6.40 10.33 -11.49
CA GLY A 14 -6.69 9.28 -12.50
C GLY A 14 -6.42 9.79 -13.94
N ASN A 15 -6.98 9.26 -15.05
CA ASN A 15 -7.89 8.13 -15.38
C ASN A 15 -7.89 8.02 -16.94
N ILE A 16 -8.48 7.10 -17.75
CA ILE A 16 -9.42 5.95 -17.65
C ILE A 16 -9.15 5.03 -18.89
N LEU A 17 -9.52 3.73 -18.86
CA LEU A 17 -10.27 2.95 -19.92
C LEU A 17 -9.91 1.44 -19.97
N ALA A 18 -10.81 0.64 -20.57
CA ALA A 18 -10.78 -0.84 -20.57
C ALA A 18 -11.48 -1.48 -21.81
N SER A 19 -11.64 -2.82 -21.78
CA SER A 19 -12.48 -3.71 -22.63
C SER A 19 -11.85 -4.28 -23.93
N ASN A 20 -12.33 -5.37 -24.56
CA ASN A 20 -12.99 -6.64 -24.15
C ASN A 20 -13.35 -7.46 -25.42
N ARG A 21 -13.15 -8.80 -25.47
CA ARG A 21 -14.10 -9.83 -26.01
C ARG A 21 -13.46 -11.21 -26.26
N SER A 22 -14.34 -12.18 -26.54
CA SER A 22 -14.12 -13.64 -26.65
C SER A 22 -14.41 -14.19 -28.06
N ILE A 23 -14.11 -15.49 -28.29
CA ILE A 23 -14.98 -16.49 -28.97
C ILE A 23 -14.36 -17.90 -28.82
N SER A 24 -15.10 -18.95 -29.19
CA SER A 24 -14.81 -20.37 -28.90
C SER A 24 -14.82 -21.27 -30.12
N GLU A 25 -13.97 -22.31 -30.16
CA GLU A 25 -14.42 -23.72 -30.13
C GLU A 25 -13.28 -24.76 -30.05
N THR A 26 -12.04 -24.39 -30.44
CA THR A 26 -10.79 -25.11 -30.07
C THR A 26 -10.76 -25.43 -28.56
N ILE A 27 -11.36 -24.51 -27.79
CA ILE A 27 -11.79 -24.49 -26.40
C ILE A 27 -12.16 -25.82 -25.72
N ARG A 28 -12.38 -26.98 -26.38
CA ARG A 28 -12.67 -28.24 -25.65
C ARG A 28 -11.45 -29.05 -25.20
N ARG A 29 -10.42 -29.21 -26.04
CA ARG A 29 -9.12 -29.77 -25.60
C ARG A 29 -8.26 -28.69 -24.94
N GLU A 30 -8.30 -27.50 -25.52
CA GLU A 30 -7.88 -26.28 -24.84
C GLU A 30 -8.51 -26.16 -23.46
N LYS A 31 -9.78 -26.52 -23.19
CA LYS A 31 -10.31 -26.46 -21.79
C LYS A 31 -9.58 -27.39 -20.83
N GLU A 32 -8.93 -28.45 -21.28
CA GLU A 32 -8.23 -29.40 -20.40
C GLU A 32 -6.76 -29.01 -20.25
N GLU A 33 -6.11 -28.63 -21.34
CA GLU A 33 -4.76 -28.04 -21.32
C GLU A 33 -4.73 -26.65 -20.65
N GLN A 34 -5.72 -25.79 -20.88
CA GLN A 34 -5.94 -24.54 -20.13
C GLN A 34 -6.47 -24.80 -18.72
N ARG A 35 -7.14 -25.92 -18.39
CA ARG A 35 -7.40 -26.25 -16.97
C ARG A 35 -6.10 -26.57 -16.27
N ALA A 36 -5.25 -27.40 -16.88
CA ALA A 36 -3.93 -27.74 -16.36
C ALA A 36 -3.03 -26.49 -16.26
N ALA A 37 -2.92 -25.68 -17.32
CA ALA A 37 -2.12 -24.47 -17.35
C ALA A 37 -2.70 -23.33 -16.49
N ASN A 38 -4.03 -23.18 -16.35
CA ASN A 38 -4.60 -22.25 -15.36
C ASN A 38 -4.44 -22.78 -13.92
N TRP A 39 -4.36 -24.10 -13.71
CA TRP A 39 -4.08 -24.66 -12.40
C TRP A 39 -2.60 -24.50 -12.03
N GLU A 40 -1.67 -24.81 -12.95
CA GLU A 40 -0.24 -24.56 -12.81
C GLU A 40 0.03 -23.05 -12.64
N LYS A 41 -0.56 -22.20 -13.48
CA LYS A 41 -0.48 -20.73 -13.32
C LYS A 41 -0.97 -20.30 -11.95
N LYS A 42 -2.07 -20.86 -11.43
CA LYS A 42 -2.55 -20.58 -10.06
C LYS A 42 -1.65 -21.16 -8.96
N GLU A 43 -1.04 -22.32 -9.18
CA GLU A 43 -0.04 -22.91 -8.27
C GLU A 43 1.22 -22.03 -8.20
N ILE A 44 1.62 -21.44 -9.33
CA ILE A 44 2.70 -20.48 -9.49
C ILE A 44 2.33 -19.13 -8.87
N GLU A 45 1.18 -18.53 -9.19
CA GLU A 45 0.70 -17.26 -8.62
C GLU A 45 0.55 -17.37 -7.09
N TYR A 46 0.00 -18.47 -6.58
CA TYR A 46 -0.05 -18.76 -5.14
C TYR A 46 1.35 -18.99 -4.53
N THR A 47 2.27 -19.63 -5.25
CA THR A 47 3.65 -19.83 -4.79
C THR A 47 4.42 -18.51 -4.72
N LEU A 48 4.29 -17.65 -5.73
CA LEU A 48 4.81 -16.30 -5.74
C LEU A 48 4.24 -15.49 -4.56
N GLN A 49 2.91 -15.52 -4.37
CA GLN A 49 2.26 -14.83 -3.25
C GLN A 49 2.72 -15.33 -1.87
N ARG A 50 2.96 -16.64 -1.74
CA ARG A 50 3.44 -17.29 -0.50
C ARG A 50 4.91 -16.97 -0.22
N ASP A 51 5.78 -17.14 -1.21
CA ASP A 51 7.24 -17.04 -1.03
C ASP A 51 7.74 -15.58 -1.08
N LEU A 52 6.99 -14.65 -1.70
CA LEU A 52 7.37 -13.25 -1.90
C LEU A 52 6.52 -12.25 -1.10
N GLN A 53 5.77 -12.68 -0.09
CA GLN A 53 5.03 -11.75 0.76
C GLN A 53 6.00 -10.85 1.56
N ASP A 54 7.04 -11.45 2.16
CA ASP A 54 8.07 -10.75 2.94
C ASP A 54 8.99 -9.85 2.10
N PHE A 55 9.16 -10.19 0.81
CA PHE A 55 9.75 -9.31 -0.21
C PHE A 55 8.98 -7.97 -0.29
N PHE A 56 7.64 -8.01 -0.33
CA PHE A 56 6.84 -6.79 -0.42
C PHE A 56 6.94 -5.93 0.85
N TYR A 57 6.82 -6.54 2.04
CA TYR A 57 7.03 -5.82 3.30
C TYR A 57 8.40 -5.12 3.34
N SER A 58 9.46 -5.82 2.92
CA SER A 58 10.83 -5.28 2.90
C SER A 58 10.98 -4.15 1.88
N TYR A 59 10.46 -4.32 0.67
CA TYR A 59 10.46 -3.30 -0.38
C TYR A 59 9.72 -2.02 0.04
N VAL A 60 8.52 -2.14 0.64
CA VAL A 60 7.76 -0.96 1.09
C VAL A 60 8.51 -0.20 2.18
N ASN A 61 9.13 -0.90 3.14
CA ASN A 61 9.94 -0.28 4.19
C ASN A 61 11.17 0.47 3.61
N ALA A 62 11.87 -0.13 2.63
CA ALA A 62 12.99 0.52 1.95
C ALA A 62 12.53 1.82 1.25
N MET A 63 11.46 1.74 0.46
CA MET A 63 10.89 2.90 -0.24
C MET A 63 10.48 4.03 0.71
N ILE A 64 9.88 3.71 1.86
CA ILE A 64 9.53 4.72 2.89
C ILE A 64 10.79 5.43 3.38
N GLY A 65 11.87 4.70 3.66
CA GLY A 65 13.16 5.28 4.08
C GLY A 65 13.75 6.22 3.02
N GLU A 66 13.84 5.79 1.77
CA GLU A 66 14.35 6.61 0.65
C GLU A 66 13.55 7.89 0.38
N ASN A 67 12.26 7.89 0.74
CA ASN A 67 11.33 8.96 0.43
C ASN A 67 10.84 9.73 1.66
N GLU A 68 11.41 9.46 2.85
CA GLU A 68 11.00 10.02 4.15
C GLU A 68 10.81 11.55 4.10
N LYS A 69 11.78 12.29 3.58
CA LYS A 69 11.71 13.77 3.45
C LYS A 69 10.60 14.29 2.52
N LYS A 70 10.16 13.48 1.54
CA LYS A 70 9.05 13.82 0.63
C LYS A 70 7.71 13.56 1.31
N LEU A 71 7.60 12.42 1.98
CA LEU A 71 6.44 12.01 2.76
C LEU A 71 6.21 12.96 3.94
N GLU A 72 7.27 13.34 4.67
CA GLU A 72 7.22 14.36 5.72
C GLU A 72 6.66 15.68 5.16
N LYS A 73 7.19 16.18 4.04
CA LYS A 73 6.70 17.42 3.41
C LYS A 73 5.23 17.34 2.96
N GLN A 74 4.74 16.18 2.52
CA GLN A 74 3.33 15.98 2.18
C GLN A 74 2.45 15.92 3.45
N ALA A 75 2.85 15.14 4.45
CA ALA A 75 2.16 15.08 5.74
C ALA A 75 2.06 16.47 6.40
N TYR A 76 3.12 17.29 6.30
CA TYR A 76 3.11 18.67 6.81
C TYR A 76 2.04 19.55 6.16
N ASN A 77 1.78 19.37 4.86
CA ASN A 77 0.75 20.13 4.14
C ASN A 77 -0.67 19.66 4.47
N ASN A 78 -0.84 18.39 4.83
CA ASN A 78 -2.16 17.75 4.98
C ASN A 78 -2.66 17.69 6.43
N LEU A 79 -1.75 17.72 7.41
CA LEU A 79 -2.04 17.56 8.85
C LEU A 79 -2.03 18.87 9.65
N PHE A 80 -1.23 19.86 9.26
CA PHE A 80 -1.00 21.05 10.09
C PHE A 80 -1.67 22.29 9.50
N ASP A 81 -2.74 22.76 10.17
CA ASP A 81 -3.28 24.10 9.92
C ASP A 81 -2.16 25.14 10.09
N ARG A 82 -2.07 26.06 9.12
CA ARG A 82 -1.11 27.18 9.09
C ARG A 82 -1.30 28.13 10.27
N ASN A 83 -2.49 28.18 10.84
CA ASN A 83 -2.84 28.95 12.04
C ASN A 83 -2.36 28.31 13.35
N TYR A 84 -1.99 27.03 13.34
CA TYR A 84 -1.59 26.29 14.54
C TYR A 84 -0.09 26.38 14.82
N ILE A 85 0.26 26.88 16.02
CA ILE A 85 1.63 27.14 16.44
C ILE A 85 2.23 25.88 17.08
N VAL A 86 2.49 24.87 16.26
CA VAL A 86 3.11 23.59 16.66
C VAL A 86 4.62 23.64 16.45
N SER A 87 5.42 23.13 17.40
CA SER A 87 6.88 23.07 17.24
C SER A 87 7.30 22.15 16.07
N ASN A 88 8.41 22.46 15.40
CA ASN A 88 8.92 21.64 14.30
C ASN A 88 9.25 20.20 14.74
N SER A 89 9.69 20.01 16.00
CA SER A 89 9.93 18.68 16.57
C SER A 89 8.64 17.86 16.65
N LEU A 90 7.55 18.46 17.14
CA LEU A 90 6.25 17.77 17.20
C LEU A 90 5.61 17.60 15.81
N LYS A 91 5.82 18.55 14.88
CA LYS A 91 5.40 18.37 13.47
C LYS A 91 6.07 17.16 12.82
N ARG A 92 7.38 17.00 13.02
CA ARG A 92 8.15 15.85 12.54
C ARG A 92 7.67 14.55 13.18
N GLU A 93 7.55 14.50 14.50
CA GLU A 93 7.04 13.33 15.26
C GLU A 93 5.69 12.84 14.74
N ILE A 94 4.74 13.75 14.54
CA ILE A 94 3.39 13.45 14.06
C ILE A 94 3.38 13.06 12.58
N ALA A 95 4.22 13.68 11.74
CA ALA A 95 4.34 13.34 10.32
C ALA A 95 4.96 11.93 10.11
N GLU A 96 6.03 11.60 10.84
CA GLU A 96 6.64 10.26 10.81
C GLU A 96 5.66 9.19 11.30
N LYS A 97 4.91 9.47 12.38
CA LYS A 97 3.86 8.56 12.87
C LYS A 97 2.76 8.35 11.82
N TYR A 98 2.21 9.41 11.25
CA TYR A 98 1.15 9.34 10.23
C TYR A 98 1.54 8.42 9.05
N VAL A 99 2.71 8.67 8.47
CA VAL A 99 3.24 7.91 7.33
C VAL A 99 3.40 6.42 7.68
N ARG A 100 3.89 6.11 8.88
CA ARG A 100 4.12 4.74 9.33
C ARG A 100 2.81 4.00 9.65
N GLU A 101 1.84 4.63 10.30
CA GLU A 101 0.55 3.97 10.59
C GLU A 101 -0.29 3.76 9.31
N LEU A 102 -0.33 4.73 8.39
CA LEU A 102 -0.96 4.50 7.07
C LEU A 102 -0.26 3.39 6.30
N ALA A 103 1.08 3.32 6.29
CA ALA A 103 1.79 2.23 5.63
C ALA A 103 1.44 0.86 6.22
N LYS A 104 1.33 0.72 7.55
CA LYS A 104 0.92 -0.54 8.19
C LYS A 104 -0.47 -0.98 7.74
N GLU A 105 -1.47 -0.11 7.83
CA GLU A 105 -2.85 -0.44 7.44
C GLU A 105 -2.97 -0.69 5.94
N ALA A 106 -2.25 0.09 5.11
CA ALA A 106 -2.16 -0.16 3.68
C ALA A 106 -1.64 -1.58 3.37
N ILE A 107 -0.54 -2.01 4.00
CA ILE A 107 0.02 -3.35 3.75
C ILE A 107 -0.90 -4.45 4.31
N LYS A 108 -1.36 -4.28 5.56
CA LYS A 108 -2.23 -5.23 6.28
C LYS A 108 -3.53 -5.54 5.54
N GLU A 109 -4.18 -4.51 5.00
CA GLU A 109 -5.44 -4.64 4.28
C GLU A 109 -5.23 -4.81 2.75
N SER A 110 -3.99 -4.66 2.25
CA SER A 110 -3.65 -5.00 0.87
C SER A 110 -3.60 -6.51 0.66
N THR A 111 -4.66 -7.03 0.05
CA THR A 111 -4.60 -8.33 -0.63
C THR A 111 -3.68 -8.16 -1.85
N LEU A 112 -2.40 -8.53 -1.70
CA LEU A 112 -1.48 -8.59 -2.83
C LEU A 112 -1.91 -9.68 -3.79
N ARG A 113 -1.97 -9.36 -5.08
CA ARG A 113 -2.26 -10.33 -6.13
C ARG A 113 -1.09 -10.40 -7.10
N PHE A 114 -0.49 -11.58 -7.20
CA PHE A 114 0.59 -11.88 -8.11
C PHE A 114 -0.04 -12.39 -9.41
N GLU A 115 0.19 -11.69 -10.53
CA GLU A 115 -0.39 -12.03 -11.83
C GLU A 115 0.72 -12.43 -12.81
N THR A 116 0.73 -13.70 -13.20
CA THR A 116 1.75 -14.24 -14.09
C THR A 116 1.49 -13.83 -15.53
N LYS A 117 2.41 -13.06 -16.13
CA LYS A 117 2.40 -12.65 -17.54
C LYS A 117 2.91 -13.76 -18.46
N GLN A 118 4.01 -14.42 -18.08
CA GLN A 118 4.69 -15.42 -18.91
C GLN A 118 5.25 -16.55 -18.04
N ILE A 119 5.18 -17.77 -18.55
CA ILE A 119 5.83 -18.97 -17.99
C ILE A 119 6.68 -19.56 -19.11
N ASN A 120 7.96 -19.81 -18.82
CA ASN A 120 8.93 -20.42 -19.72
C ASN A 120 9.44 -21.71 -19.07
N HIS A 121 8.92 -22.86 -19.51
CA HIS A 121 9.37 -24.17 -19.01
C HIS A 121 10.79 -24.47 -19.47
N ILE A 122 11.69 -24.69 -18.50
CA ILE A 122 13.07 -25.15 -18.71
C ILE A 122 13.12 -26.67 -18.61
N SER A 123 12.34 -27.24 -17.68
CA SER A 123 12.07 -28.68 -17.54
C SER A 123 10.73 -28.88 -16.81
N GLU A 124 10.28 -30.12 -16.68
CA GLU A 124 9.05 -30.47 -15.95
C GLU A 124 9.03 -29.94 -14.50
N ASP A 125 10.21 -29.91 -13.85
CA ASP A 125 10.40 -29.43 -12.49
C ASP A 125 10.94 -27.98 -12.40
N LYS A 126 11.14 -27.25 -13.52
CA LYS A 126 11.71 -25.89 -13.49
C LYS A 126 11.10 -24.94 -14.53
N VAL A 127 10.62 -23.79 -14.07
CA VAL A 127 10.10 -22.69 -14.91
C VAL A 127 10.81 -21.37 -14.58
N ASP A 128 11.02 -20.53 -15.60
CA ASP A 128 11.23 -19.09 -15.40
C ASP A 128 9.90 -18.37 -15.66
N VAL A 129 9.57 -17.38 -14.83
CA VAL A 129 8.27 -16.72 -14.76
C VAL A 129 8.47 -15.21 -14.76
N VAL A 130 7.68 -14.50 -15.56
CA VAL A 130 7.54 -13.04 -15.50
C VAL A 130 6.17 -12.73 -14.94
N PHE A 131 6.10 -11.92 -13.88
CA PHE A 131 4.86 -11.60 -13.17
C PHE A 131 4.78 -10.12 -12.78
N ASP A 132 3.55 -9.66 -12.56
CA ASP A 132 3.26 -8.38 -11.92
C ASP A 132 2.81 -8.61 -10.48
N ILE A 133 3.13 -7.68 -9.58
CA ILE A 133 2.45 -7.55 -8.30
C ILE A 133 1.39 -6.46 -8.46
N LYS A 134 0.17 -6.79 -8.07
CA LYS A 134 -0.97 -5.88 -7.96
C LYS A 134 -1.39 -5.70 -6.51
N ALA A 135 -1.96 -4.55 -6.20
CA ALA A 135 -2.62 -4.27 -4.92
C ALA A 135 -3.81 -3.33 -5.12
N ARG A 136 -4.66 -3.25 -4.10
CA ARG A 136 -5.82 -2.34 -4.08
C ARG A 136 -5.39 -0.90 -4.37
N ASN A 137 -6.11 -0.22 -5.27
CA ASN A 137 -5.85 1.16 -5.65
C ASN A 137 -6.20 2.11 -4.48
N LEU A 138 -5.19 2.51 -3.71
CA LEU A 138 -5.35 3.31 -2.48
C LEU A 138 -5.79 4.78 -2.71
N THR A 139 -6.02 5.17 -3.97
CA THR A 139 -6.52 6.49 -4.36
C THR A 139 -7.77 6.88 -3.59
N ARG A 140 -8.74 5.98 -3.49
CA ARG A 140 -10.01 6.28 -2.82
C ARG A 140 -9.87 6.42 -1.31
N ALA A 141 -9.10 5.54 -0.67
CA ALA A 141 -8.93 5.54 0.79
C ALA A 141 -8.16 6.76 1.32
N THR A 142 -7.25 7.33 0.52
CA THR A 142 -6.51 8.55 0.87
C THR A 142 -7.23 9.86 0.50
N ASN A 143 -8.26 9.80 -0.35
CA ASN A 143 -9.01 11.00 -0.74
C ASN A 143 -9.90 11.50 0.42
N GLY A 144 -9.75 12.78 0.77
CA GLY A 144 -10.45 13.38 1.91
C GLY A 144 -9.85 13.05 3.29
N LEU A 145 -8.70 12.36 3.35
CA LEU A 145 -8.02 12.01 4.60
C LEU A 145 -7.32 13.24 5.22
N THR A 146 -8.09 14.10 5.89
CA THR A 146 -7.63 15.34 6.52
C THR A 146 -8.40 15.65 7.81
N ILE A 147 -7.80 16.44 8.71
CA ILE A 147 -8.38 16.80 10.01
C ILE A 147 -9.50 17.84 9.79
N ASN A 148 -10.72 17.35 9.57
CA ASN A 148 -11.92 18.15 9.38
C ASN A 148 -12.72 18.33 10.69
N ASN A 149 -13.81 19.10 10.64
CA ASN A 149 -14.62 19.43 11.83
C ASN A 149 -15.21 18.20 12.56
N ASP A 150 -15.51 17.11 11.84
CA ASP A 150 -15.99 15.84 12.43
C ASP A 150 -14.86 15.14 13.21
N ILE A 151 -13.65 15.09 12.65
CA ILE A 151 -12.46 14.63 13.41
C ILE A 151 -12.19 15.55 14.60
N ILE A 152 -12.27 16.88 14.45
CA ILE A 152 -12.04 17.82 15.55
C ILE A 152 -13.05 17.59 16.69
N GLY A 153 -14.33 17.37 16.38
CA GLY A 153 -15.35 17.00 17.36
C GLY A 153 -14.99 15.73 18.14
N ARG A 154 -14.67 14.64 17.43
CA ARG A 154 -14.30 13.37 18.07
C ARG A 154 -12.97 13.46 18.83
N VAL A 155 -12.05 14.34 18.42
CA VAL A 155 -10.81 14.62 19.18
C VAL A 155 -11.10 15.42 20.45
N VAL A 156 -12.05 16.35 20.46
CA VAL A 156 -12.49 17.04 21.69
C VAL A 156 -13.04 16.03 22.69
N GLU A 157 -13.95 15.15 22.26
CA GLU A 157 -14.56 14.11 23.08
C GLU A 157 -13.55 13.08 23.59
N ARG A 158 -12.88 12.35 22.68
CA ARG A 158 -11.94 11.27 23.02
C ARG A 158 -10.69 11.80 23.73
N GLY A 159 -10.21 12.97 23.33
CA GLY A 159 -9.04 13.64 23.90
C GLY A 159 -9.32 14.41 25.20
N ARG A 160 -10.59 14.50 25.64
CA ARG A 160 -11.05 15.18 26.87
C ARG A 160 -10.69 16.67 26.95
N PHE A 161 -10.93 17.39 25.86
CA PHE A 161 -10.83 18.86 25.82
C PHE A 161 -12.16 19.49 26.29
N GLY A 162 -12.14 20.67 26.92
CA GLY A 162 -13.35 21.31 27.44
C GLY A 162 -14.32 21.79 26.35
N SER A 163 -13.79 22.24 25.20
CA SER A 163 -14.56 22.57 24.00
C SER A 163 -13.67 22.67 22.76
N VAL A 164 -14.28 22.81 21.58
CA VAL A 164 -13.59 23.18 20.33
C VAL A 164 -12.89 24.53 20.48
N ASP A 165 -13.54 25.54 21.07
CA ASP A 165 -12.96 26.88 21.27
C ASP A 165 -11.73 26.86 22.21
N GLU A 166 -11.76 26.02 23.25
CA GLU A 166 -10.60 25.84 24.12
C GLU A 166 -9.44 25.18 23.37
N LEU A 167 -9.71 24.11 22.63
CA LEU A 167 -8.72 23.43 21.80
C LEU A 167 -8.10 24.40 20.78
N GLU A 168 -8.93 25.13 20.04
CA GLU A 168 -8.54 26.19 19.10
C GLU A 168 -7.60 27.23 19.74
N ARG A 169 -7.99 27.74 20.91
CA ARG A 169 -7.19 28.68 21.72
C ARG A 169 -5.85 28.09 22.16
N ILE A 170 -5.76 26.79 22.43
CA ILE A 170 -4.52 26.08 22.79
C ILE A 170 -3.63 25.90 21.55
N MET A 171 -4.20 25.49 20.42
CA MET A 171 -3.48 25.23 19.17
C MET A 171 -2.89 26.53 18.57
N LYS A 172 -3.61 27.66 18.67
CA LYS A 172 -3.20 28.99 18.18
C LYS A 172 -2.21 29.73 19.11
N ARG A 173 -1.68 29.11 20.17
CA ARG A 173 -0.71 29.71 21.13
C ARG A 173 0.60 28.92 21.21
N ARG A 174 1.70 29.59 21.59
CA ARG A 174 2.97 28.93 21.93
C ARG A 174 2.85 28.14 23.24
N GLY A 175 3.63 27.06 23.39
CA GLY A 175 3.58 26.17 24.56
C GLY A 175 2.55 25.05 24.44
N ASN A 176 2.23 24.35 25.53
CA ASN A 176 1.24 23.26 25.59
C ASN A 176 1.50 22.07 24.62
N GLU A 177 2.76 21.82 24.24
CA GLU A 177 3.12 20.75 23.30
C GLU A 177 2.62 19.34 23.71
N PRO A 178 2.55 18.93 25.00
CA PRO A 178 1.92 17.66 25.39
C PRO A 178 0.44 17.58 25.02
N THR A 179 -0.30 18.67 25.20
CA THR A 179 -1.72 18.79 24.85
C THR A 179 -1.94 18.76 23.34
N LYS A 180 -1.05 19.43 22.58
CA LYS A 180 -1.06 19.39 21.10
C LYS A 180 -0.71 18.01 20.56
N ARG A 181 0.24 17.31 21.19
CA ARG A 181 0.57 15.90 20.88
C ARG A 181 -0.64 15.00 21.12
N ASN A 182 -1.41 15.22 22.19
CA ASN A 182 -2.66 14.49 22.44
C ASN A 182 -3.69 14.73 21.32
N PHE A 183 -3.92 15.99 20.94
CA PHE A 183 -4.79 16.35 19.80
C PHE A 183 -4.40 15.58 18.52
N TYR A 184 -3.13 15.66 18.12
CA TYR A 184 -2.67 14.98 16.90
C TYR A 184 -2.70 13.45 17.03
N ASN A 185 -2.37 12.86 18.18
CA ASN A 185 -2.43 11.41 18.36
C ASN A 185 -3.85 10.87 18.15
N VAL A 186 -4.86 11.50 18.77
CA VAL A 186 -6.27 11.10 18.59
C VAL A 186 -6.75 11.37 17.17
N ALA A 187 -6.35 12.50 16.56
CA ALA A 187 -6.69 12.80 15.16
C ALA A 187 -6.07 11.78 14.18
N LEU A 188 -4.84 11.32 14.43
CA LEU A 188 -4.20 10.28 13.64
C LEU A 188 -4.92 8.94 13.77
N GLU A 189 -5.37 8.55 14.96
CA GLU A 189 -6.17 7.34 15.16
C GLU A 189 -7.49 7.38 14.37
N GLU A 190 -8.19 8.53 14.38
CA GLU A 190 -9.40 8.74 13.57
C GLU A 190 -9.13 8.68 12.06
N LEU A 191 -8.02 9.25 11.59
CA LEU A 191 -7.62 9.19 10.17
C LEU A 191 -7.27 7.75 9.76
N VAL A 192 -6.46 7.05 10.57
CA VAL A 192 -6.01 5.67 10.28
C VAL A 192 -7.18 4.68 10.32
N SER A 193 -8.16 4.84 11.22
CA SER A 193 -9.37 4.00 11.23
C SER A 193 -10.21 4.16 9.95
N ARG A 194 -10.50 5.40 9.54
CA ARG A 194 -11.24 5.67 8.28
C ARG A 194 -10.51 5.15 7.05
N PHE A 195 -9.18 5.27 7.04
CA PHE A 195 -8.34 4.73 5.98
C PHE A 195 -8.46 3.20 5.88
N ALA A 196 -8.34 2.49 7.00
CA ALA A 196 -8.49 1.04 7.06
C ALA A 196 -9.92 0.55 6.72
N GLU A 197 -10.95 1.35 7.01
CA GLU A 197 -12.33 1.10 6.60
C GLU A 197 -12.52 1.27 5.08
N GLU A 198 -12.06 2.37 4.48
CA GLU A 198 -12.24 2.57 3.03
C GLU A 198 -11.37 1.63 2.19
N ILE A 199 -10.18 1.19 2.65
CA ILE A 199 -9.41 0.14 1.94
C ILE A 199 -10.24 -1.14 1.76
N LYS A 200 -11.03 -1.54 2.77
CA LYS A 200 -11.86 -2.76 2.72
C LYS A 200 -12.91 -2.70 1.63
N ASN A 201 -13.41 -1.50 1.34
CA ASN A 201 -14.41 -1.23 0.30
C ASN A 201 -13.81 -1.15 -1.12
N ILE A 202 -12.49 -1.05 -1.26
CA ILE A 202 -11.81 -0.94 -2.57
C ILE A 202 -11.60 -2.33 -3.18
N THR A 203 -12.19 -2.55 -4.35
CA THR A 203 -12.03 -3.75 -5.17
C THR A 203 -11.14 -3.56 -6.39
N ASP A 204 -10.82 -2.31 -6.74
CA ASP A 204 -9.99 -1.95 -7.89
C ASP A 204 -8.51 -2.23 -7.60
N GLU A 205 -7.78 -2.83 -8.53
CA GLU A 205 -6.35 -3.19 -8.40
C GLU A 205 -5.46 -2.40 -9.37
N ASP A 206 -4.37 -1.81 -8.87
CA ASP A 206 -3.30 -1.25 -9.69
C ASP A 206 -2.13 -2.24 -9.82
N VAL A 207 -1.39 -2.17 -10.92
CA VAL A 207 -0.05 -2.79 -11.03
C VAL A 207 0.95 -1.92 -10.29
N ILE A 208 1.57 -2.46 -9.25
CA ILE A 208 2.47 -1.72 -8.34
C ILE A 208 3.94 -2.03 -8.58
N LEU A 209 4.25 -3.24 -9.06
CA LEU A 209 5.54 -3.65 -9.63
C LEU A 209 5.26 -4.54 -10.85
N ASP A 210 5.95 -4.29 -11.95
CA ASP A 210 5.71 -4.92 -13.24
C ASP A 210 6.93 -5.65 -13.79
N ASN A 211 6.66 -6.76 -14.49
CA ASN A 211 7.64 -7.58 -15.21
C ASN A 211 8.75 -8.16 -14.31
N LEU A 212 8.45 -8.48 -13.05
CA LEU A 212 9.41 -9.08 -12.12
C LEU A 212 9.79 -10.50 -12.58
N PRO A 213 11.09 -10.86 -12.59
CA PRO A 213 11.56 -12.19 -12.94
C PRO A 213 11.66 -13.10 -11.70
N ALA A 214 11.12 -14.32 -11.80
CA ALA A 214 11.35 -15.38 -10.82
C ALA A 214 11.57 -16.73 -11.50
N THR A 215 12.54 -17.50 -11.02
CA THR A 215 12.75 -18.91 -11.32
C THR A 215 12.06 -19.73 -10.23
N LEU A 216 11.18 -20.64 -10.61
CA LEU A 216 10.55 -21.59 -9.70
C LEU A 216 11.02 -23.01 -10.01
N GLN A 217 11.19 -23.80 -8.95
CA GLN A 217 11.54 -25.21 -9.05
C GLN A 217 10.59 -26.05 -8.18
N ARG A 218 10.19 -27.23 -8.66
CA ARG A 218 9.45 -28.20 -7.83
C ARG A 218 10.41 -28.85 -6.83
N VAL A 219 10.05 -28.77 -5.55
CA VAL A 219 10.74 -29.42 -4.44
C VAL A 219 9.71 -30.22 -3.66
N ASN A 220 9.88 -31.54 -3.60
CA ASN A 220 8.89 -32.48 -3.06
C ASN A 220 7.49 -32.29 -3.70
N GLY A 221 7.46 -32.16 -5.04
CA GLY A 221 6.26 -31.99 -5.84
C GLY A 221 5.63 -30.59 -5.88
N LYS A 222 6.07 -29.67 -5.00
CA LYS A 222 5.50 -28.31 -4.90
C LYS A 222 6.45 -27.25 -5.46
N TRP A 223 5.95 -26.27 -6.20
CA TRP A 223 6.75 -25.12 -6.60
C TRP A 223 7.28 -24.33 -5.39
N LYS A 224 8.51 -23.83 -5.53
CA LYS A 224 9.14 -22.80 -4.70
C LYS A 224 9.89 -21.82 -5.59
N VAL A 225 9.96 -20.55 -5.20
CA VAL A 225 10.92 -19.60 -5.80
C VAL A 225 12.34 -19.99 -5.38
N THR A 226 13.32 -19.89 -6.30
CA THR A 226 14.71 -20.30 -6.05
C THR A 226 15.77 -19.23 -6.33
N ASN A 227 15.41 -18.10 -6.92
CA ASN A 227 16.27 -16.92 -7.07
C ASN A 227 15.82 -15.78 -6.12
N PRO A 228 16.72 -14.86 -5.74
CA PRO A 228 16.28 -13.55 -5.26
C PRO A 228 15.55 -12.81 -6.38
N VAL A 229 14.40 -12.21 -6.07
CA VAL A 229 13.68 -11.34 -7.01
C VAL A 229 14.29 -9.95 -6.94
N VAL A 230 14.71 -9.42 -8.10
CA VAL A 230 15.38 -8.13 -8.23
C VAL A 230 14.49 -7.16 -8.99
N THR A 231 14.34 -5.94 -8.46
CA THR A 231 13.55 -4.87 -9.10
C THR A 231 14.41 -4.00 -10.02
N GLU A 232 13.78 -3.25 -10.95
CA GLU A 232 14.48 -2.30 -11.83
C GLU A 232 15.32 -1.26 -11.07
N ASP A 233 14.89 -0.86 -9.86
CA ASP A 233 15.59 0.08 -8.99
C ASP A 233 16.75 -0.60 -8.19
N GLY A 234 17.12 -1.85 -8.52
CA GLY A 234 18.32 -2.53 -8.02
C GLY A 234 18.18 -3.21 -6.65
N ILE A 235 16.98 -3.21 -6.07
CA ILE A 235 16.72 -3.88 -4.79
C ILE A 235 16.66 -5.40 -5.01
N GLU A 236 17.70 -6.10 -4.58
CA GLU A 236 17.70 -7.56 -4.37
C GLU A 236 17.18 -7.89 -2.95
N LEU A 237 16.31 -8.88 -2.83
CA LEU A 237 15.88 -9.45 -1.55
C LEU A 237 15.88 -10.98 -1.64
N LYS A 238 16.20 -11.65 -0.52
CA LYS A 238 16.41 -13.09 -0.38
C LYS A 238 15.45 -13.68 0.63
#